data_AF-A0A523QVV7-F1
#
_entry.id   AF-A0A523QVV7-F1
#
_cell.length_a   1.000
_cell.length_b   1.000
_cell.length_c   1.000
_cell.angle_alpha   90.00
_cell.angle_beta   90.00
_cell.angle_gamma   90.00
#
_symmetry.space_group_name_H-M   'P 1'
#
loop_
_entity.id
_entity.type
_entity.pdbx_description
1 polymer ?
#
loop_
_entity_poly.entity_id
_entity_poly.type
_entity_poly.pdbx_seq_one_letter_code
_entity_poly.pdbx_strand_id
1 'polypeptide(L)'
;MEKENKKVEEIFNQGVDYLENGQLKDAIESFEEVIKLDAQDASAHFNLGLACMRAAREDINKKELYEEKTDEEAWLLRAISEFNKVLEFEPENKEAKENIEALNKLLGMGV
;
A
#
# COMPACT_ATOMS: atom_id res chain seq x y z
N MET A 1 11.48 15.60 -17.34
CA MET A 1 11.83 16.07 -15.98
C MET A 1 10.67 16.84 -15.33
N GLU A 2 10.48 18.16 -15.49
CA GLU A 2 9.38 18.86 -14.76
C GLU A 2 7.95 18.34 -15.05
N LYS A 3 7.64 18.00 -16.31
CA LYS A 3 6.33 17.47 -16.69
C LYS A 3 6.06 16.05 -16.18
N GLU A 4 7.11 15.25 -16.02
CA GLU A 4 6.99 13.87 -15.54
C GLU A 4 6.81 13.86 -14.02
N ASN A 5 7.55 14.69 -13.28
CA ASN A 5 7.37 14.82 -11.84
C ASN A 5 5.96 15.31 -11.47
N LYS A 6 5.42 16.27 -12.24
CA LYS A 6 4.05 16.74 -12.01
C LYS A 6 3.01 15.63 -12.26
N LYS A 7 3.22 14.80 -13.28
CA LYS A 7 2.32 13.67 -13.57
C LYS A 7 2.36 12.63 -12.44
N VAL A 8 3.54 12.32 -11.90
CA VAL A 8 3.71 11.39 -10.77
C VAL A 8 2.96 11.90 -9.54
N GLU A 9 3.10 13.19 -9.22
CA GLU A 9 2.39 13.83 -8.10
C GLU A 9 0.86 13.80 -8.30
N GLU A 10 0.38 14.03 -9.52
CA GLU A 10 -1.05 13.93 -9.85
C GLU A 10 -1.59 12.50 -9.64
N ILE A 11 -0.86 11.47 -10.08
CA ILE A 11 -1.24 10.07 -9.87
C ILE A 11 -1.22 9.72 -8.37
N PHE A 12 -0.22 10.20 -7.64
CA PHE A 12 -0.12 9.99 -6.20
C PHE A 12 -1.35 10.57 -5.47
N ASN A 13 -1.71 11.82 -5.78
CA ASN A 13 -2.86 12.48 -5.16
C ASN A 13 -4.18 11.77 -5.52
N GLN A 14 -4.33 11.28 -6.75
CA GLN A 14 -5.47 10.43 -7.12
C GLN A 14 -5.52 9.16 -6.27
N GLY A 15 -4.38 8.50 -6.06
CA GLY A 15 -4.29 7.33 -5.19
C GLY A 15 -4.74 7.62 -3.75
N VAL A 16 -4.36 8.78 -3.21
CA VAL A 16 -4.81 9.25 -1.88
C VAL A 16 -6.32 9.47 -1.87
N ASP A 17 -6.86 10.20 -2.85
CA ASP A 17 -8.31 10.44 -2.96
C ASP A 17 -9.10 9.12 -3.05
N TYR A 18 -8.63 8.17 -3.87
CA TYR A 18 -9.25 6.85 -3.98
C TYR A 18 -9.19 6.08 -2.65
N LEU A 19 -8.06 6.12 -1.95
CA LEU A 19 -7.89 5.46 -0.67
C LEU A 19 -8.86 6.01 0.38
N GLU A 20 -9.01 7.34 0.46
CA GLU A 20 -9.93 8.01 1.37
C GLU A 20 -11.39 7.63 1.09
N ASN A 21 -11.77 7.57 -0.19
CA ASN A 21 -13.10 7.18 -0.64
C ASN A 21 -13.38 5.67 -0.59
N GLY A 22 -12.40 4.85 -0.16
CA GLY A 22 -12.55 3.39 -0.09
C GLY A 22 -12.54 2.70 -1.46
N GLN A 23 -12.13 3.40 -2.52
CA GLN A 23 -11.92 2.86 -3.85
C GLN A 23 -10.57 2.13 -3.90
N LEU A 24 -10.47 1.03 -3.17
CA LEU A 24 -9.18 0.39 -2.87
C LEU A 24 -8.46 -0.12 -4.10
N LYS A 25 -9.19 -0.54 -5.14
CA LYS A 25 -8.60 -0.98 -6.41
C LYS A 25 -7.84 0.16 -7.08
N ASP A 26 -8.54 1.26 -7.30
CA ASP A 26 -8.02 2.44 -7.99
C ASP A 26 -6.85 3.06 -7.19
N ALA A 27 -6.94 3.02 -5.85
CA ALA A 27 -5.85 3.45 -4.97
C ALA A 27 -4.59 2.59 -5.15
N ILE A 28 -4.74 1.26 -5.10
CA ILE A 28 -3.62 0.31 -5.29
C ILE A 28 -2.96 0.51 -6.66
N GLU A 29 -3.76 0.58 -7.73
CA GLU A 29 -3.25 0.79 -9.10
C GLU A 29 -2.49 2.11 -9.24
N SER A 30 -3.00 3.18 -8.62
CA SER A 30 -2.36 4.50 -8.63
C SER A 30 -1.00 4.49 -7.94
N PHE A 31 -0.92 3.92 -6.73
CA PHE A 31 0.36 3.82 -6.01
C PHE A 31 1.35 2.88 -6.71
N GLU A 32 0.89 1.80 -7.32
CA GLU A 32 1.73 0.95 -8.17
C GLU A 32 2.29 1.70 -9.38
N GLU A 33 1.53 2.61 -9.99
CA GLU A 33 2.04 3.46 -11.08
C GLU A 33 3.10 4.44 -10.57
N VAL A 34 2.91 5.06 -9.40
CA VAL A 34 3.95 5.90 -8.78
C VAL A 34 5.21 5.08 -8.53
N ILE A 35 5.12 3.88 -7.94
CA ILE A 35 6.27 3.01 -7.66
C ILE A 35 6.98 2.55 -8.95
N LYS A 36 6.25 2.33 -10.05
CA LYS A 36 6.85 2.03 -11.36
C LYS A 36 7.67 3.19 -11.91
N LEU A 37 7.30 4.43 -11.58
CA LEU A 37 7.99 5.64 -12.02
C LEU A 37 9.13 6.03 -11.06
N ASP A 38 8.91 5.87 -9.76
CA ASP A 38 9.88 6.04 -8.70
C ASP A 38 9.77 4.91 -7.66
N ALA A 39 10.64 3.91 -7.80
CA ALA A 39 10.68 2.75 -6.92
C ALA A 39 11.19 3.04 -5.50
N GLN A 40 11.62 4.28 -5.22
CA GLN A 40 12.07 4.72 -3.89
C GLN A 40 11.09 5.66 -3.21
N ASP A 41 9.91 5.89 -3.79
CA ASP A 41 8.88 6.73 -3.19
C ASP A 41 8.29 6.03 -1.95
N ALA A 42 8.83 6.40 -0.78
CA ALA A 42 8.42 5.87 0.50
C ALA A 42 6.94 6.18 0.82
N SER A 43 6.41 7.31 0.33
CA SER A 43 5.01 7.67 0.56
C SER A 43 4.07 6.78 -0.26
N ALA A 44 4.44 6.44 -1.50
CA ALA A 44 3.68 5.52 -2.34
C ALA A 44 3.67 4.10 -1.76
N HIS A 45 4.82 3.61 -1.30
CA HIS A 45 4.90 2.33 -0.57
C HIS A 45 4.05 2.34 0.70
N PHE A 46 4.11 3.41 1.49
CA PHE A 46 3.31 3.52 2.72
C PHE A 46 1.81 3.46 2.44
N ASN A 47 1.32 4.28 1.50
CA ASN A 47 -0.10 4.32 1.17
C ASN A 47 -0.59 3.03 0.48
N LEU A 48 0.26 2.37 -0.32
CA LEU A 48 -0.05 1.05 -0.86
C LEU A 48 -0.21 0.01 0.27
N GLY A 49 0.64 0.07 1.30
CA GLY A 49 0.51 -0.74 2.51
C GLY A 49 -0.84 -0.53 3.21
N LEU A 50 -1.23 0.73 3.42
CA LEU A 50 -2.54 1.07 3.99
C LEU A 50 -3.71 0.57 3.13
N ALA A 51 -3.63 0.74 1.81
CA ALA A 51 -4.65 0.27 0.87
C ALA A 51 -4.81 -1.25 0.95
N CYS A 52 -3.70 -2.00 1.03
CA CYS A 52 -3.71 -3.45 1.21
C CYS A 52 -4.32 -3.87 2.55
N MET A 53 -3.98 -3.19 3.66
CA MET A 53 -4.60 -3.46 4.97
C MET A 53 -6.11 -3.25 4.95
N ARG A 54 -6.57 -2.18 4.30
CA ARG A 54 -7.99 -1.88 4.18
C ARG A 54 -8.69 -2.90 3.29
N ALA A 55 -8.04 -3.35 2.22
CA ALA A 55 -8.57 -4.36 1.30
C ALA A 55 -8.70 -5.74 1.95
N ALA A 56 -7.82 -6.06 2.90
CA ALA A 56 -7.91 -7.27 3.71
C ALA A 56 -9.21 -7.28 4.56
N ARG A 57 -9.54 -6.13 5.16
CA ARG A 57 -10.64 -5.96 6.13
C ARG A 57 -12.02 -5.78 5.51
N GLU A 58 -12.11 -5.08 4.38
CA GLU A 58 -13.39 -4.81 3.73
C GLU A 58 -13.90 -6.05 2.98
N ASP A 59 -15.20 -6.34 3.06
CA ASP A 59 -15.87 -7.37 2.24
C ASP A 59 -16.11 -6.83 0.81
N ILE A 60 -15.05 -6.28 0.22
CA ILE A 60 -15.01 -6.00 -1.21
C ILE A 60 -14.96 -7.34 -1.94
N ASN A 61 -15.61 -7.40 -3.09
CA ASN A 61 -15.59 -8.56 -3.97
C ASN A 61 -14.13 -8.78 -4.43
N LYS A 62 -13.33 -9.51 -3.66
CA LYS A 62 -11.86 -9.67 -3.83
C LYS A 62 -11.49 -10.17 -5.24
N LYS A 63 -12.44 -10.85 -5.88
CA LYS A 63 -12.40 -11.33 -7.26
C LYS A 63 -12.39 -10.24 -8.33
N GLU A 64 -12.94 -9.05 -8.04
CA GLU A 64 -12.87 -7.86 -8.91
C GLU A 64 -11.57 -7.08 -8.72
N LEU A 65 -10.91 -7.24 -7.57
CA LEU A 65 -9.61 -6.64 -7.28
C LEU A 65 -8.52 -7.39 -8.06
N TYR A 66 -8.45 -8.73 -7.94
CA TYR A 66 -7.52 -9.59 -8.67
C TYR A 66 -8.18 -10.95 -9.00
N GLU A 67 -7.82 -11.55 -10.14
CA GLU A 67 -8.48 -12.73 -10.74
C GLU A 67 -8.44 -14.01 -9.86
N GLU A 68 -7.54 -14.07 -8.88
CA GLU A 68 -7.45 -15.17 -7.92
C GLU A 68 -7.96 -14.73 -6.54
N LYS A 69 -8.62 -15.65 -5.83
CA LYS A 69 -8.98 -15.47 -4.42
C LYS A 69 -7.71 -15.22 -3.63
N THR A 70 -7.36 -13.95 -3.45
CA THR A 70 -6.36 -13.54 -2.48
C THR A 70 -7.04 -13.62 -1.12
N ASP A 71 -6.68 -14.66 -0.37
CA ASP A 71 -7.10 -14.78 1.02
C ASP A 71 -6.56 -13.58 1.81
N GLU A 72 -7.27 -13.16 2.86
CA GLU A 72 -6.97 -11.97 3.67
C GLU A 72 -5.49 -11.87 4.06
N GLU A 73 -4.88 -13.00 4.39
CA GLU A 73 -3.46 -13.14 4.70
C GLU A 73 -2.53 -12.59 3.60
N ALA A 74 -2.84 -12.80 2.32
CA ALA A 74 -2.02 -12.31 1.21
C ALA A 74 -1.97 -10.78 1.16
N TRP A 75 -3.09 -10.12 1.45
CA TRP A 75 -3.16 -8.65 1.53
C TRP A 75 -2.38 -8.09 2.71
N LEU A 76 -2.46 -8.76 3.86
CA LEU A 76 -1.71 -8.37 5.06
C LEU A 76 -0.20 -8.59 4.88
N LEU A 77 0.22 -9.69 4.25
CA LEU A 77 1.62 -9.95 3.91
C LEU A 77 2.15 -8.93 2.90
N ARG A 78 1.36 -8.58 1.89
CA ARG A 78 1.71 -7.50 0.95
C ARG A 78 1.89 -6.18 1.70
N ALA A 79 0.96 -5.82 2.58
CA ALA A 79 1.09 -4.60 3.37
C ALA A 79 2.39 -4.56 4.20
N ILE A 80 2.74 -5.67 4.88
CA ILE A 80 4.02 -5.79 5.61
C ILE A 80 5.20 -5.57 4.66
N SER A 81 5.17 -6.17 3.47
CA SER A 81 6.24 -6.01 2.47
C SER A 81 6.40 -4.53 2.07
N GLU A 82 5.32 -3.82 1.82
CA GLU A 82 5.38 -2.41 1.44
C GLU A 82 5.88 -1.52 2.60
N PHE A 83 5.44 -1.77 3.84
CA PHE A 83 5.99 -1.03 4.98
C PHE A 83 7.47 -1.33 5.22
N ASN A 84 7.93 -2.55 4.95
CA ASN A 84 9.37 -2.84 5.00
C ASN A 84 10.13 -2.05 3.95
N LYS A 85 9.57 -1.83 2.75
CA LYS A 85 10.15 -0.93 1.74
C LYS A 85 10.25 0.51 2.24
N VAL A 86 9.24 1.00 2.95
CA VAL A 86 9.33 2.30 3.62
C VAL A 86 10.53 2.34 4.57
N LEU A 87 10.75 1.31 5.39
CA LEU A 87 11.88 1.24 6.33
C LEU A 87 13.25 1.07 5.65
N GLU A 88 13.31 0.52 4.43
CA GLU A 88 14.55 0.49 3.64
C GLU A 88 15.02 1.91 3.29
N PHE A 89 14.10 2.82 2.99
CA PHE A 89 14.39 4.21 2.59
C PHE A 89 14.35 5.18 3.78
N GLU A 90 13.50 4.91 4.77
CA GLU A 90 13.26 5.71 5.97
C GLU A 90 13.32 4.83 7.24
N PRO A 91 14.52 4.44 7.71
CA PRO A 91 14.67 3.50 8.82
C PRO A 91 14.07 3.95 10.15
N GLU A 92 13.83 5.27 10.32
CA GLU A 92 13.25 5.86 11.52
C GLU A 92 11.74 6.12 11.41
N ASN A 93 11.09 5.71 10.31
CA ASN A 93 9.65 5.87 10.14
C ASN A 93 8.89 5.03 11.18
N LYS A 94 8.31 5.71 12.17
CA LYS A 94 7.62 5.05 13.30
C LYS A 94 6.30 4.43 12.87
N GLU A 95 5.57 5.09 11.98
CA GLU A 95 4.26 4.62 11.52
C GLU A 95 4.40 3.29 10.76
N ALA A 96 5.42 3.15 9.90
CA ALA A 96 5.71 1.90 9.23
C ALA A 96 6.06 0.77 10.23
N LYS A 97 6.87 1.05 11.26
CA LYS A 97 7.20 0.09 12.32
C LYS A 97 5.95 -0.36 13.08
N GLU A 98 5.11 0.59 13.50
CA GLU A 98 3.88 0.31 14.24
C GLU A 98 2.88 -0.52 13.41
N ASN A 99 2.74 -0.20 12.12
CA ASN A 99 1.89 -0.98 11.21
C ASN A 99 2.41 -2.42 11.02
N ILE A 100 3.71 -2.61 10.84
CA ILE A 100 4.31 -3.96 10.74
C ILE A 100 4.09 -4.75 12.03
N GLU A 101 4.33 -4.15 13.20
CA GLU A 101 4.12 -4.81 14.48
C GLU A 101 2.66 -5.24 14.68
N ALA A 102 1.72 -4.35 14.35
CA ALA A 102 0.28 -4.65 14.42
C ALA A 102 -0.11 -5.81 13.49
N LEU A 103 0.43 -5.84 12.27
CA LEU A 103 0.16 -6.89 11.28
C LEU A 103 0.77 -8.23 11.67
N ASN A 104 2.01 -8.24 12.17
CA ASN A 104 2.64 -9.45 12.69
C ASN A 104 1.85 -10.05 13.85
N LYS A 105 1.35 -9.20 14.76
CA LYS A 105 0.49 -9.65 15.86
C LYS A 105 -0.84 -10.22 15.35
N LEU A 106 -1.46 -9.59 14.35
CA LEU A 106 -2.71 -10.08 13.75
C LEU A 106 -2.53 -11.46 13.10
N LEU A 107 -1.40 -11.68 12.43
CA LEU A 107 -1.07 -12.95 11.77
C LEU A 107 -0.49 -14.02 12.72
N GLY A 108 -0.33 -13.71 14.02
CA GLY A 108 0.29 -14.63 14.98
C GLY A 108 1.78 -14.87 14.73
N MET A 109 2.44 -14.04 13.91
CA MET A 109 3.87 -14.10 13.58
C MET A 109 4.71 -13.36 14.64
N GLY A 110 4.41 -13.60 15.92
CA GLY A 110 5.10 -12.94 17.04
C GLY A 110 6.62 -13.09 16.95
N VAL A 111 7.32 -11.99 17.22
CA VAL A 111 8.78 -11.89 17.36
C VAL A 111 9.25 -12.59 18.64
#